data_AF-A0AAN7EE15-F1
#
_entry.id   AF-A0AAN7EE15-F1
#
_cell.length_a   1.000
_cell.length_b   1.000
_cell.length_c   1.000
_cell.angle_alpha   90.00
_cell.angle_beta   90.00
_cell.angle_gamma   90.00
#
_symmetry.space_group_name_H-M   'P 1'
#
loop_
_entity.id
_entity.type
_entity.pdbx_description
1 polymer ?
#
loop_
_entity_poly.entity_id
_entity_poly.type
_entity_poly.pdbx_seq_one_letter_code
_entity_poly.pdbx_strand_id
1 'polypeptide(L)'
;MKARSNLTKQEADMIKRGFLADSSMILVDFPRRRRSKRKIKSKNATAMQNKLDSGAFECYFQNLWRSFSEDKKTSFTYLDCLWFELHRKSAYKAKVLTWIQKKDIFSKKYVLVPIVCWRHWSLLIFCHFGESIKSETRTPCMLLLDSLEKANPRRLEPDIRKFVLDIYKAEGRLETKDFIYQIPLLVPKVPQQRNGEECGSFVLYFINLFMESAPEDFSTQHFPYFMKDNWFTPEGLKSFCEKIESLKENSDVDELL
;
A
#
# COMPACT_ATOMS: atom_id res chain seq x y z
N MET A 1 22.79 34.14 -4.87
CA MET A 1 23.35 32.78 -4.77
C MET A 1 22.20 31.79 -4.58
N LYS A 2 21.88 30.97 -5.59
CA LYS A 2 20.86 29.91 -5.48
C LYS A 2 21.47 28.73 -4.72
N ALA A 3 20.95 28.44 -3.53
CA ALA A 3 21.26 27.21 -2.81
C ALA A 3 20.78 26.01 -3.66
N ARG A 4 21.70 25.17 -4.14
CA ARG A 4 21.37 23.84 -4.64
C ARG A 4 20.94 23.01 -3.43
N SER A 5 19.65 22.73 -3.31
CA SER A 5 19.15 21.75 -2.34
C SER A 5 19.68 20.37 -2.71
N ASN A 6 20.45 19.75 -1.83
CA ASN A 6 20.90 18.37 -2.01
C ASN A 6 19.69 17.43 -1.94
N LEU A 7 19.43 16.68 -3.01
CA LEU A 7 18.37 15.68 -3.02
C LEU A 7 18.67 14.56 -2.01
N THR A 8 17.67 14.19 -1.21
CA THR A 8 17.77 13.01 -0.36
C THR A 8 17.74 11.74 -1.21
N LYS A 9 18.31 10.64 -0.69
CA LYS A 9 18.29 9.33 -1.37
C LYS A 9 16.87 8.87 -1.72
N GLN A 10 15.91 9.14 -0.83
CA GLN A 10 14.49 8.89 -1.11
C GLN A 10 14.01 9.73 -2.30
N GLU A 11 14.34 11.02 -2.36
CA GLU A 11 13.94 11.90 -3.47
C GLU A 11 14.54 11.49 -4.82
N ALA A 12 15.77 10.95 -4.83
CA ALA A 12 16.38 10.40 -6.03
C ALA A 12 15.69 9.11 -6.51
N ASP A 13 15.42 8.16 -5.59
CA ASP A 13 14.67 6.94 -5.90
C ASP A 13 13.23 7.26 -6.37
N MET A 14 12.63 8.31 -5.81
CA MET A 14 11.30 8.83 -6.16
C MET A 14 11.23 9.44 -7.56
N ILE A 15 12.23 10.24 -7.97
CA ILE A 15 12.30 10.76 -9.35
C ILE A 15 12.37 9.61 -10.34
N LYS A 16 13.20 8.60 -10.04
CA LYS A 16 13.36 7.42 -10.89
C LYS A 16 12.06 6.61 -11.04
N ARG A 17 11.32 6.38 -9.95
CA ARG A 17 10.01 5.68 -10.00
C ARG A 17 8.92 6.50 -10.68
N GLY A 18 8.92 7.80 -10.48
CA GLY A 18 7.98 8.71 -11.12
C GLY A 18 8.12 8.82 -12.65
N PHE A 19 9.31 8.56 -13.20
CA PHE A 19 9.53 8.42 -14.65
C PHE A 19 8.99 7.09 -15.19
N LEU A 20 9.04 6.01 -14.40
CA LEU A 20 8.48 4.70 -14.79
C LEU A 20 6.95 4.72 -14.86
N ALA A 21 6.28 5.51 -14.03
CA ALA A 21 4.83 5.71 -14.08
C ALA A 21 4.34 6.58 -15.26
N ASP A 22 5.26 7.24 -15.98
CA ASP A 22 4.94 8.05 -17.17
C ASP A 22 5.02 7.24 -18.48
N SER A 23 5.68 6.09 -18.45
CA SER A 23 5.73 5.14 -19.56
C SER A 23 4.66 4.07 -19.34
N SER A 24 3.60 4.09 -20.14
CA SER A 24 2.64 2.99 -20.24
C SER A 24 3.40 1.69 -20.52
N MET A 25 3.36 0.73 -19.58
CA MET A 25 3.89 -0.63 -19.69
C MET A 25 5.13 -0.79 -20.60
N ILE A 26 6.33 -0.44 -20.11
CA ILE A 26 7.57 -1.05 -20.60
C ILE A 26 8.49 -1.32 -19.40
N LEU A 27 8.72 -2.60 -19.13
CA LEU A 27 9.81 -3.10 -18.30
C LEU A 27 11.12 -2.52 -18.82
N VAL A 28 11.83 -1.74 -18.01
CA VAL A 28 13.23 -1.43 -18.27
C VAL A 28 14.07 -2.17 -17.25
N ASP A 29 14.57 -3.31 -17.70
CA ASP A 29 15.60 -4.08 -17.02
C ASP A 29 16.89 -3.25 -16.94
N PHE A 30 17.58 -3.28 -15.80
CA PHE A 30 18.87 -2.64 -15.62
C PHE A 30 19.79 -3.44 -14.69
N PRO A 31 21.09 -3.54 -15.03
CA PRO A 31 22.01 -4.52 -14.47
C PRO A 31 22.32 -4.27 -12.99
N ARG A 32 22.21 -5.33 -12.20
CA ARG A 32 22.58 -5.35 -10.78
C ARG A 32 24.09 -5.10 -10.62
N ARG A 33 24.47 -3.98 -9.99
CA ARG A 33 25.82 -3.82 -9.41
C ARG A 33 26.00 -4.89 -8.32
N ARG A 34 26.97 -5.78 -8.53
CA ARG A 34 27.40 -6.81 -7.57
C ARG A 34 27.71 -6.16 -6.21
N ARG A 35 26.85 -6.38 -5.22
CA ARG A 35 27.14 -6.03 -3.82
C ARG A 35 28.14 -7.04 -3.25
N SER A 36 29.18 -6.53 -2.60
CA SER A 36 30.18 -7.32 -1.89
C SER A 36 29.53 -8.22 -0.83
N LYS A 37 29.83 -9.52 -0.87
CA LYS A 37 29.36 -10.52 0.09
C LYS A 37 30.05 -10.30 1.42
N ARG A 38 29.42 -9.59 2.36
CA ARG A 38 29.71 -9.78 3.79
C ARG A 38 28.88 -10.96 4.30
N LYS A 39 29.55 -12.04 4.68
CA LYS A 39 28.96 -13.18 5.41
C LYS A 39 28.32 -12.65 6.70
N ILE A 40 27.00 -12.71 6.80
CA ILE A 40 26.28 -12.55 8.08
C ILE A 40 26.07 -13.96 8.64
N LYS A 41 26.56 -14.18 9.86
CA LYS A 41 26.40 -15.42 10.62
C LYS A 41 24.93 -15.61 11.04
N SER A 42 24.47 -16.86 10.95
CA SER A 42 23.13 -17.39 11.26
C SER A 42 22.56 -16.94 12.61
N LYS A 43 21.29 -16.50 12.59
CA LYS A 43 20.17 -16.94 13.46
C LYS A 43 18.88 -16.89 12.64
N ASN A 44 17.98 -17.86 12.82
CA ASN A 44 16.81 -18.23 12.00
C ASN A 44 15.68 -17.17 11.92
N ALA A 45 15.97 -15.94 11.50
CA ALA A 45 14.97 -14.92 11.20
C ALA A 45 14.84 -14.75 9.68
N THR A 46 13.61 -14.85 9.16
CA THR A 46 13.34 -14.56 7.74
C THR A 46 13.63 -13.08 7.46
N ALA A 47 14.00 -12.73 6.22
CA ALA A 47 14.33 -11.34 5.88
C ALA A 47 13.14 -10.40 6.15
N MET A 48 11.92 -10.93 6.00
CA MET A 48 10.66 -10.27 6.32
C MET A 48 10.38 -10.07 7.82
N GLN A 49 11.11 -10.70 8.74
CA GLN A 49 11.00 -10.38 10.18
C GLN A 49 11.75 -9.11 10.56
N ASN A 50 12.60 -8.57 9.66
CA ASN A 50 13.25 -7.29 9.85
C ASN A 50 12.42 -6.14 9.27
N LYS A 51 12.73 -4.93 9.72
CA LYS A 51 12.11 -3.71 9.22
C LYS A 51 12.34 -3.49 7.72
N LEU A 52 11.29 -3.69 6.93
CA LEU A 52 11.32 -3.48 5.48
C LEU A 52 11.48 -1.99 5.13
N ASP A 53 12.47 -1.68 4.29
CA ASP A 53 12.53 -0.38 3.61
C ASP A 53 11.58 -0.36 2.41
N SER A 54 11.36 0.83 1.82
CA SER A 54 10.44 1.02 0.69
C SER A 54 10.91 0.36 -0.62
N GLY A 55 12.16 -0.08 -0.72
CA GLY A 55 12.64 -0.87 -1.85
C GLY A 55 12.31 -2.35 -1.67
N ALA A 56 12.60 -2.89 -0.48
CA ALA A 56 12.29 -4.27 -0.13
C ALA A 56 10.78 -4.52 -0.10
N PHE A 57 10.01 -3.63 0.52
CA PHE A 57 8.54 -3.72 0.55
C PHE A 57 7.96 -3.77 -0.86
N GLU A 58 8.39 -2.85 -1.74
CA GLU A 58 7.88 -2.78 -3.11
C GLU A 58 8.20 -4.05 -3.90
N CYS A 59 9.40 -4.61 -3.75
CA CYS A 59 9.78 -5.88 -4.39
C CYS A 59 8.84 -7.02 -3.97
N TYR A 60 8.62 -7.19 -2.67
CA TYR A 60 7.70 -8.23 -2.17
C TYR A 60 6.25 -7.97 -2.57
N PHE A 61 5.81 -6.71 -2.53
CA PHE A 61 4.46 -6.33 -2.91
C PHE A 61 4.19 -6.57 -4.40
N GLN A 62 5.14 -6.29 -5.28
CA GLN A 62 5.00 -6.59 -6.71
C GLN A 62 4.91 -8.09 -6.98
N ASN A 63 5.71 -8.91 -6.30
CA ASN A 63 5.64 -10.36 -6.42
C ASN A 63 4.31 -10.90 -5.89
N LEU A 64 3.84 -10.38 -4.75
CA LEU A 64 2.52 -10.68 -4.22
C LEU A 64 1.42 -10.30 -5.22
N TRP A 65 1.46 -9.09 -5.77
CA TRP A 65 0.48 -8.61 -6.73
C TRP A 65 0.43 -9.48 -7.98
N ARG A 66 1.58 -9.84 -8.54
CA ARG A 66 1.68 -10.75 -9.70
C ARG A 66 1.08 -12.12 -9.43
N SER A 67 1.13 -12.60 -8.19
CA SER A 67 0.61 -13.92 -7.81
C SER A 67 -0.92 -14.01 -7.80
N PHE A 68 -1.65 -12.89 -7.78
CA PHE A 68 -3.11 -12.91 -7.87
C PHE A 68 -3.58 -13.10 -9.32
N SER A 69 -4.76 -13.71 -9.49
CA SER A 69 -5.42 -13.84 -10.79
C SER A 69 -5.85 -12.49 -11.36
N GLU A 70 -5.94 -12.40 -12.69
CA GLU A 70 -6.45 -11.19 -13.37
C GLU A 70 -7.88 -10.87 -12.98
N ASP A 71 -8.74 -11.88 -12.78
CA ASP A 71 -10.11 -11.70 -12.31
C ASP A 71 -10.18 -10.93 -10.99
N LYS A 72 -9.31 -11.26 -10.03
CA LYS A 72 -9.19 -10.50 -8.77
C LYS A 72 -8.73 -9.08 -9.03
N LYS A 73 -7.75 -8.88 -9.93
CA LYS A 73 -7.21 -7.55 -10.26
C LYS A 73 -8.21 -6.66 -11.01
N THR A 74 -9.30 -7.19 -11.58
CA THR A 74 -10.33 -6.35 -12.21
C THR A 74 -10.97 -5.37 -11.23
N SER A 75 -11.28 -5.87 -10.03
CA SER A 75 -11.99 -5.14 -8.96
C SER A 75 -11.04 -4.36 -8.05
N PHE A 76 -9.74 -4.60 -8.17
CA PHE A 76 -8.72 -4.03 -7.31
C PHE A 76 -7.72 -3.17 -8.09
N THR A 77 -7.18 -2.16 -7.42
CA THR A 77 -5.94 -1.51 -7.85
C THR A 77 -5.12 -1.12 -6.63
N TYR A 78 -3.95 -0.55 -6.85
CA TYR A 78 -3.11 -0.06 -5.77
C TYR A 78 -2.39 1.23 -6.13
N LEU A 79 -2.01 1.98 -5.09
CA LEU A 79 -1.12 3.13 -5.17
C LEU A 79 0.27 2.74 -4.67
N ASP A 80 1.32 3.35 -5.22
CA ASP A 80 2.69 3.15 -4.74
C ASP A 80 2.81 3.63 -3.29
N CYS A 81 3.58 2.88 -2.48
CA CYS A 81 3.73 3.12 -1.05
C CYS A 81 4.24 4.52 -0.67
N LEU A 82 4.91 5.21 -1.60
CA LEU A 82 5.47 6.54 -1.39
C LEU A 82 4.50 7.67 -1.78
N TRP A 83 3.42 7.38 -2.52
CA TRP A 83 2.55 8.43 -3.07
C TRP A 83 1.83 9.23 -2.00
N PHE A 84 1.40 8.59 -0.91
CA PHE A 84 0.75 9.29 0.21
C PHE A 84 1.70 10.31 0.87
N GLU A 85 2.91 9.87 1.22
CA GLU A 85 3.91 10.77 1.83
C GLU A 85 4.36 11.86 0.85
N LEU A 86 4.43 11.52 -0.44
CA LEU A 86 4.77 12.48 -1.49
C LEU A 86 3.72 13.55 -1.67
N HIS A 87 2.44 13.19 -1.62
CA HIS A 87 1.34 14.15 -1.73
C HIS A 87 1.40 15.23 -0.65
N ARG A 88 1.85 14.87 0.55
CA ARG A 88 2.03 15.81 1.67
C ARG A 88 3.08 16.89 1.37
N LYS A 89 4.00 16.62 0.44
CA LYS A 89 5.00 17.60 -0.04
C LYS A 89 4.43 18.42 -1.19
N SER A 90 4.28 19.72 -0.99
CA SER A 90 3.69 20.65 -1.98
C SER A 90 4.32 20.56 -3.37
N ALA A 91 5.64 20.36 -3.45
CA ALA A 91 6.38 20.25 -4.71
C ALA A 91 6.01 19.03 -5.57
N TYR A 92 5.53 17.94 -4.96
CA TYR A 92 5.22 16.68 -5.66
C TYR A 92 3.72 16.41 -5.77
N LYS A 93 2.91 17.12 -5.00
CA LYS A 93 1.46 16.95 -4.92
C LYS A 93 0.77 16.84 -6.29
N ALA A 94 0.98 17.81 -7.18
CA ALA A 94 0.34 17.81 -8.50
C ALA A 94 0.73 16.57 -9.31
N LYS A 95 2.01 16.18 -9.28
CA LYS A 95 2.52 15.00 -10.00
C LYS A 95 1.92 13.70 -9.47
N VAL A 96 1.80 13.57 -8.16
CA VAL A 96 1.16 12.41 -7.52
C VAL A 96 -0.30 12.29 -7.95
N LEU A 97 -1.04 13.40 -7.94
CA LEU A 97 -2.44 13.40 -8.36
C LEU A 97 -2.59 12.96 -9.82
N THR A 98 -1.70 13.43 -10.72
CA THR A 98 -1.66 12.95 -12.11
C THR A 98 -1.41 11.44 -12.22
N TRP A 99 -0.52 10.89 -11.40
CA TRP A 99 -0.30 9.43 -11.41
C TRP A 99 -1.49 8.64 -10.87
N ILE A 100 -2.20 9.17 -9.87
CA ILE A 100 -3.40 8.55 -9.30
C ILE A 100 -4.54 8.56 -10.33
N GLN A 101 -4.73 9.66 -11.07
CA GLN A 101 -5.72 9.72 -12.15
C GLN A 101 -5.52 8.60 -13.18
N LYS A 102 -4.26 8.33 -13.57
CA LYS A 102 -3.92 7.24 -14.50
C LYS A 102 -4.28 5.84 -13.98
N LYS A 103 -4.52 5.67 -12.68
CA LYS A 103 -4.91 4.38 -12.07
C LYS A 103 -6.41 4.11 -12.14
N ASP A 104 -7.21 5.11 -12.54
CA ASP A 104 -8.67 5.01 -12.64
C ASP A 104 -9.29 4.37 -11.38
N ILE A 105 -8.98 4.96 -10.22
CA ILE A 105 -9.29 4.33 -8.93
C ILE A 105 -10.80 4.28 -8.64
N PHE A 106 -11.58 5.14 -9.30
CA PHE A 106 -13.03 5.24 -9.12
C PHE A 106 -13.80 4.12 -9.83
N SER A 107 -13.20 3.45 -10.83
CA SER A 107 -13.79 2.25 -11.44
C SER A 107 -13.56 0.98 -10.61
N LYS A 108 -12.78 1.06 -9.53
CA LYS A 108 -12.40 -0.10 -8.71
C LYS A 108 -13.26 -0.20 -7.46
N LYS A 109 -13.58 -1.44 -7.08
CA LYS A 109 -14.24 -1.74 -5.80
C LYS A 109 -13.30 -1.46 -4.64
N TYR A 110 -12.02 -1.77 -4.81
CA TYR A 110 -11.01 -1.62 -3.76
C TYR A 110 -9.72 -1.01 -4.29
N VAL A 111 -9.16 -0.08 -3.52
CA VAL A 111 -7.86 0.54 -3.79
C VAL A 111 -6.96 0.32 -2.59
N LEU A 112 -5.89 -0.44 -2.78
CA LEU A 112 -4.88 -0.69 -1.75
C LEU A 112 -3.88 0.47 -1.72
N VAL A 113 -3.72 1.10 -0.57
CA VAL A 113 -2.80 2.23 -0.36
C VAL A 113 -1.88 1.90 0.81
N PRO A 114 -0.76 1.19 0.56
CA PRO A 114 0.28 1.03 1.56
C PRO A 114 0.83 2.41 1.94
N ILE A 115 0.94 2.70 3.22
CA ILE A 115 1.44 3.98 3.72
C ILE A 115 2.70 3.72 4.56
N VAL A 116 3.79 4.41 4.20
CA VAL A 116 4.99 4.48 5.03
C VAL A 116 5.23 5.92 5.51
N CYS A 117 4.94 6.18 6.78
CA CYS A 117 5.20 7.46 7.44
C CYS A 117 6.02 7.22 8.71
N TRP A 118 7.01 8.07 8.99
CA TRP A 118 7.86 7.96 10.19
C TRP A 118 8.45 6.57 10.43
N ARG A 119 8.83 5.87 9.34
CA ARG A 119 9.33 4.49 9.35
C ARG A 119 8.31 3.47 9.88
N HIS A 120 7.01 3.75 9.84
CA HIS A 120 5.96 2.83 10.23
C HIS A 120 5.08 2.53 9.01
N TRP A 121 4.77 1.25 8.83
CA TRP A 121 3.92 0.78 7.74
C TRP A 121 2.49 0.56 8.24
N SER A 122 1.53 1.12 7.50
CA SER A 122 0.10 0.87 7.68
C SER A 122 -0.55 0.67 6.32
N LEU A 123 -1.77 0.13 6.30
CA LEU A 123 -2.53 -0.08 5.07
C LEU A 123 -3.80 0.74 5.13
N LEU A 124 -3.95 1.67 4.19
CA LEU A 124 -5.21 2.32 3.90
C LEU A 124 -5.88 1.60 2.73
N ILE A 125 -7.18 1.35 2.83
CA ILE A 125 -7.98 0.75 1.76
C ILE A 125 -9.15 1.69 1.47
N PHE A 126 -9.30 2.07 0.21
CA PHE A 126 -10.51 2.73 -0.25
C PHE A 126 -11.49 1.66 -0.74
N CYS A 127 -12.70 1.67 -0.20
CA CYS A 127 -13.78 0.78 -0.61
C CYS A 127 -14.82 1.61 -1.35
N HIS A 128 -15.20 1.19 -2.55
CA HIS A 128 -16.34 1.69 -3.31
C HIS A 128 -16.34 3.22 -3.53
N PHE A 129 -15.17 3.82 -3.78
CA PHE A 129 -15.05 5.28 -3.93
C PHE A 129 -15.78 5.85 -5.16
N GLY A 130 -16.03 5.02 -6.18
CA GLY A 130 -16.87 5.37 -7.33
C GLY A 130 -18.36 5.49 -7.00
N GLU A 131 -18.80 4.90 -5.89
CA GLU A 131 -20.22 4.76 -5.54
C GLU A 131 -20.75 5.97 -4.75
N SER A 132 -22.08 6.10 -4.73
CA SER A 132 -22.78 7.14 -3.96
C SER A 132 -22.87 6.78 -2.47
N ILE A 133 -22.74 7.77 -1.59
CA ILE A 133 -22.95 7.58 -0.14
C ILE A 133 -24.39 7.21 0.23
N LYS A 134 -25.34 7.43 -0.69
CA LYS A 134 -26.75 7.03 -0.55
C LYS A 134 -27.02 5.60 -1.01
N SER A 135 -26.02 4.91 -1.55
CA SER A 135 -26.16 3.50 -1.94
C SER A 135 -26.48 2.65 -0.71
N GLU A 136 -27.53 1.83 -0.78
CA GLU A 136 -27.91 0.95 0.33
C GLU A 136 -26.99 -0.28 0.43
N THR A 137 -26.31 -0.65 -0.67
CA THR A 137 -25.53 -1.88 -0.77
C THR A 137 -24.02 -1.64 -0.82
N ARG A 138 -23.57 -0.53 -1.42
CA ARG A 138 -22.14 -0.22 -1.65
C ARG A 138 -21.83 1.22 -1.26
N THR A 139 -21.59 1.46 0.02
CA THR A 139 -21.21 2.79 0.51
C THR A 139 -19.70 3.00 0.48
N PRO A 140 -19.21 4.17 0.04
CA PRO A 140 -17.80 4.49 0.11
C PRO A 140 -17.34 4.51 1.57
N CYS A 141 -16.23 3.84 1.86
CA CYS A 141 -15.58 3.93 3.17
C CYS A 141 -14.07 3.75 3.05
N MET A 142 -13.36 4.08 4.12
CA MET A 142 -11.92 3.92 4.26
C MET A 142 -11.62 2.97 5.42
N LEU A 143 -10.71 2.03 5.20
CA LEU A 143 -10.21 1.12 6.22
C LEU A 143 -8.73 1.43 6.47
N LEU A 144 -8.36 1.77 7.70
CA LEU A 144 -6.98 2.00 8.09
C LEU A 144 -6.53 0.89 9.04
N LEU A 145 -5.76 -0.04 8.51
CA LEU A 145 -5.24 -1.20 9.23
C LEU A 145 -3.82 -0.88 9.73
N ASP A 146 -3.63 -1.02 11.04
CA ASP A 146 -2.37 -0.74 11.70
C ASP A 146 -2.07 -1.85 12.72
N SER A 147 -0.91 -2.49 12.56
CA SER A 147 -0.44 -3.56 13.42
C SER A 147 0.32 -3.05 14.66
N LEU A 148 0.57 -1.76 14.78
CA LEU A 148 1.26 -1.16 15.92
C LEU A 148 0.28 -0.49 16.88
N GLU A 149 0.00 -1.16 17.99
CA GLU A 149 -1.03 -0.77 18.97
C GLU A 149 -0.90 0.68 19.47
N LYS A 150 0.35 1.14 19.65
CA LYS A 150 0.69 2.47 20.16
C LYS A 150 0.86 3.55 19.08
N ALA A 151 0.62 3.24 17.80
CA ALA A 151 0.86 4.18 16.71
C ALA A 151 -0.14 5.35 16.65
N ASN A 152 -1.29 5.21 17.32
CA ASN A 152 -2.43 6.13 17.15
C ASN A 152 -2.73 6.39 15.66
N PRO A 153 -3.19 5.37 14.90
CA PRO A 153 -3.38 5.48 13.45
C PRO A 153 -4.27 6.65 13.04
N ARG A 154 -5.23 7.05 13.88
CA ARG A 154 -6.10 8.21 13.65
C ARG A 154 -5.36 9.55 13.55
N ARG A 155 -4.10 9.62 13.98
CA ARG A 155 -3.25 10.79 13.73
C ARG A 155 -3.09 11.10 12.24
N LEU A 156 -3.19 10.09 11.37
CA LEU A 156 -3.15 10.27 9.92
C LEU A 156 -4.46 10.78 9.32
N GLU A 157 -5.58 10.74 10.06
CA GLU A 157 -6.90 11.07 9.51
C GLU A 157 -6.96 12.45 8.83
N PRO A 158 -6.46 13.56 9.40
CA PRO A 158 -6.49 14.85 8.71
C PRO A 158 -5.76 14.84 7.37
N ASP A 159 -4.62 14.15 7.29
CA ASP A 159 -3.83 14.03 6.05
C ASP A 159 -4.53 13.10 5.05
N ILE A 160 -5.15 12.01 5.50
CA ILE A 160 -5.97 11.11 4.68
C ILE A 160 -7.15 11.86 4.07
N ARG A 161 -7.91 12.62 4.87
CA ARG A 161 -9.05 13.42 4.38
C ARG A 161 -8.61 14.43 3.33
N LYS A 162 -7.47 15.08 3.54
CA LYS A 162 -6.87 16.01 2.57
C LYS A 162 -6.46 15.29 1.29
N PHE A 163 -5.81 14.13 1.40
CA PHE A 163 -5.41 13.30 0.27
C PHE A 163 -6.61 12.92 -0.60
N VAL A 164 -7.67 12.39 0.02
CA VAL A 164 -8.91 12.03 -0.67
C VAL A 164 -9.58 13.24 -1.33
N LEU A 165 -9.71 14.37 -0.61
CA LEU A 165 -10.29 15.60 -1.17
C LEU A 165 -9.52 16.07 -2.42
N ASP A 166 -8.19 16.04 -2.38
CA ASP A 166 -7.37 16.46 -3.50
C ASP A 166 -7.47 15.46 -4.69
N ILE A 167 -7.61 14.17 -4.43
CA ILE A 167 -7.87 13.16 -5.48
C ILE A 167 -9.21 13.42 -6.16
N TYR A 168 -10.30 13.59 -5.40
CA TYR A 168 -11.62 13.89 -5.97
C TYR A 168 -11.59 15.15 -6.84
N LYS A 169 -10.95 16.21 -6.36
CA LYS A 169 -10.78 17.45 -7.12
C LYS A 169 -9.97 17.27 -8.39
N ALA A 170 -8.88 16.51 -8.34
CA ALA A 170 -8.07 16.24 -9.52
C ALA A 170 -8.91 15.53 -10.60
N GLU A 171 -9.75 14.59 -10.19
CA GLU A 171 -10.64 13.81 -11.07
C GLU A 171 -11.85 14.61 -11.59
N GLY A 172 -11.92 15.91 -11.31
CA GLY A 172 -13.02 16.77 -11.75
C GLY A 172 -14.36 16.47 -11.08
N ARG A 173 -14.34 15.72 -9.98
CA ARG A 173 -15.54 15.34 -9.22
C ARG A 173 -16.09 16.54 -8.45
N LEU A 174 -17.43 16.63 -8.36
CA LEU A 174 -18.14 17.78 -7.79
C LEU A 174 -18.38 17.66 -6.27
N GLU A 175 -18.06 16.52 -5.69
CA GLU A 175 -18.24 16.22 -4.28
C GLU A 175 -17.45 17.21 -3.40
N THR A 176 -18.16 17.79 -2.43
CA THR A 176 -17.64 18.84 -1.58
C THR A 176 -16.71 18.29 -0.50
N LYS A 177 -16.03 19.20 0.21
CA LYS A 177 -15.30 18.85 1.43
C LYS A 177 -16.21 18.10 2.41
N ASP A 178 -17.44 18.55 2.62
CA ASP A 178 -18.37 17.94 3.57
C ASP A 178 -18.71 16.50 3.20
N PHE A 179 -18.84 16.20 1.90
CA PHE A 179 -18.99 14.83 1.43
C PHE A 179 -17.80 13.96 1.84
N ILE A 180 -16.56 14.43 1.65
CA ILE A 180 -15.35 13.68 2.04
C ILE A 180 -15.33 13.39 3.55
N TYR A 181 -15.85 14.28 4.39
CA TYR A 181 -15.94 14.04 5.85
C TYR A 181 -17.04 13.05 6.22
N GLN A 182 -18.06 12.86 5.39
CA GLN A 182 -19.11 11.86 5.61
C GLN A 182 -18.67 10.43 5.28
N ILE A 183 -17.66 10.24 4.43
CA ILE A 183 -17.07 8.92 4.16
C ILE A 183 -16.52 8.33 5.47
N PRO A 184 -16.96 7.15 5.95
CA PRO A 184 -16.44 6.61 7.20
C PRO A 184 -14.95 6.27 7.11
N LEU A 185 -14.17 6.63 8.14
CA LEU A 185 -12.81 6.10 8.36
C LEU A 185 -12.84 5.11 9.53
N LEU A 186 -12.78 3.83 9.19
CA LEU A 186 -12.77 2.73 10.13
C LEU A 186 -11.33 2.32 10.42
N VAL A 187 -11.06 2.00 11.69
CA VAL A 187 -9.76 1.48 12.15
C VAL A 187 -10.03 0.12 12.79
N PRO A 188 -10.02 -0.98 12.01
CA PRO A 188 -10.28 -2.31 12.53
C PRO A 188 -9.21 -2.73 13.55
N LYS A 189 -9.61 -3.50 14.57
CA LYS A 189 -8.67 -4.13 15.50
C LYS A 189 -8.09 -5.38 14.84
N VAL A 190 -6.96 -5.24 14.16
CA VAL A 190 -6.24 -6.34 13.50
C VAL A 190 -5.21 -6.99 14.45
N PRO A 191 -4.62 -8.16 14.12
CA PRO A 191 -3.55 -8.73 14.92
C PRO A 191 -2.37 -7.75 15.04
N GLN A 192 -1.85 -7.59 16.26
CA GLN A 192 -0.83 -6.59 16.58
C GLN A 192 0.57 -7.22 16.62
N GLN A 193 1.56 -6.50 16.08
CA GLN A 193 2.97 -6.91 16.10
C GLN A 193 3.58 -6.75 17.50
N ARG A 194 4.64 -7.52 17.79
CA ARG A 194 5.28 -7.51 19.12
C ARG A 194 6.53 -6.63 19.23
N ASN A 195 7.26 -6.43 18.13
CA ASN A 195 8.61 -5.85 18.17
C ASN A 195 8.77 -4.50 17.43
N GLY A 196 7.71 -3.97 16.82
CA GLY A 196 7.76 -2.67 16.13
C GLY A 196 8.48 -2.67 14.77
N GLU A 197 8.98 -3.82 14.32
CA GLU A 197 9.79 -3.95 13.09
C GLU A 197 9.03 -4.67 11.97
N GLU A 198 8.12 -5.58 12.33
CA GLU A 198 7.40 -6.45 11.40
C GLU A 198 6.29 -5.75 10.58
N CYS A 199 6.04 -4.46 10.81
CA CYS A 199 4.88 -3.73 10.29
C CYS A 199 4.74 -3.84 8.76
N GLY A 200 5.85 -3.86 8.02
CA GLY A 200 5.83 -4.04 6.56
C GLY A 200 5.30 -5.42 6.14
N SER A 201 5.67 -6.47 6.86
CA SER A 201 5.22 -7.85 6.60
C SER A 201 3.77 -8.05 7.00
N PHE A 202 3.34 -7.40 8.09
CA PHE A 202 1.90 -7.33 8.44
C PHE A 202 1.10 -6.65 7.34
N VAL A 203 1.56 -5.53 6.78
CA VAL A 203 0.86 -4.86 5.66
C VAL A 203 0.78 -5.75 4.44
N LEU A 204 1.86 -6.44 4.05
CA LEU A 204 1.84 -7.41 2.95
C LEU A 204 0.83 -8.54 3.20
N TYR A 205 0.76 -9.03 4.44
CA TYR A 205 -0.18 -10.10 4.77
C TYR A 205 -1.63 -9.62 4.85
N PHE A 206 -1.88 -8.41 5.37
CA PHE A 206 -3.20 -7.76 5.33
C PHE A 206 -3.69 -7.64 3.89
N ILE A 207 -2.82 -7.20 2.97
CA ILE A 207 -3.13 -7.13 1.54
C ILE A 207 -3.51 -8.52 1.02
N ASN A 208 -2.70 -9.54 1.33
CA ASN A 208 -2.98 -10.90 0.88
C ASN A 208 -4.34 -11.40 1.35
N LEU A 209 -4.62 -11.32 2.64
CA LEU A 209 -5.89 -11.77 3.21
C LEU A 209 -7.08 -10.96 2.69
N PHE A 210 -6.92 -9.65 2.54
CA PHE A 210 -7.97 -8.80 2.00
C PHE A 210 -8.27 -9.15 0.53
N MET A 211 -7.26 -9.32 -0.31
CA MET A 211 -7.42 -9.75 -1.70
C MET A 211 -8.09 -11.13 -1.83
N GLU A 212 -7.86 -12.03 -0.87
CA GLU A 212 -8.46 -13.38 -0.85
C GLU A 212 -9.90 -13.40 -0.31
N SER A 213 -10.26 -12.48 0.59
CA SER A 213 -11.50 -12.60 1.38
C SER A 213 -12.45 -11.41 1.27
N ALA A 214 -12.07 -10.33 0.58
CA ALA A 214 -12.92 -9.16 0.44
C ALA A 214 -14.25 -9.53 -0.24
N PRO A 215 -15.39 -9.14 0.34
CA PRO A 215 -16.68 -9.42 -0.24
C PRO A 215 -16.87 -8.61 -1.52
N GLU A 216 -17.78 -9.03 -2.37
CA GLU A 216 -18.13 -8.23 -3.55
C GLU A 216 -18.78 -6.88 -3.15
N ASP A 217 -19.66 -6.93 -2.15
CA ASP A 217 -20.45 -5.81 -1.65
C ASP A 217 -20.07 -5.48 -0.21
N PHE A 218 -18.83 -5.01 0.00
CA PHE A 218 -18.43 -4.57 1.35
C PHE A 218 -19.36 -3.48 1.86
N SER A 219 -19.95 -3.72 3.03
CA SER A 219 -20.81 -2.76 3.74
C SER A 219 -20.32 -2.58 5.17
N THR A 220 -20.35 -1.34 5.64
CA THR A 220 -19.97 -1.00 7.02
C THR A 220 -20.99 -1.49 8.06
N GLN A 221 -22.24 -1.77 7.64
CA GLN A 221 -23.31 -2.23 8.52
C GLN A 221 -23.15 -3.72 8.90
N HIS A 222 -22.66 -4.53 7.95
CA HIS A 222 -22.42 -5.96 8.14
C HIS A 222 -20.91 -6.16 8.30
N PHE A 223 -20.39 -5.73 9.45
CA PHE A 223 -18.96 -5.76 9.73
C PHE A 223 -18.43 -7.19 9.54
N PRO A 224 -17.41 -7.39 8.70
CA PRO A 224 -17.16 -8.72 8.18
C PRO A 224 -16.46 -9.64 9.19
N TYR A 225 -16.47 -10.92 8.87
CA TYR A 225 -15.77 -11.99 9.60
C TYR A 225 -14.23 -11.85 9.59
N PHE A 226 -13.67 -10.89 8.84
CA PHE A 226 -12.23 -10.63 8.69
C PHE A 226 -11.84 -9.23 9.23
N MET A 227 -10.55 -8.93 9.38
CA MET A 227 -10.03 -7.71 10.06
C MET A 227 -10.32 -7.62 11.56
N LYS A 228 -10.35 -8.78 12.23
CA LYS A 228 -10.44 -8.93 13.69
C LYS A 228 -9.07 -9.20 14.31
N ASP A 229 -8.96 -9.15 15.63
CA ASP A 229 -7.70 -9.34 16.37
C ASP A 229 -7.14 -10.75 16.24
N ASN A 230 -7.99 -11.70 15.87
CA ASN A 230 -7.68 -13.09 15.57
C ASN A 230 -7.71 -13.41 14.06
N TRP A 231 -7.62 -12.41 13.17
CA TRP A 231 -7.74 -12.61 11.72
C TRP A 231 -6.73 -13.62 11.16
N PHE A 232 -5.56 -13.75 11.79
CA PHE A 232 -4.60 -14.81 11.49
C PHE A 232 -3.76 -15.14 12.73
N THR A 233 -3.12 -16.31 12.69
CA THR A 233 -2.17 -16.74 13.72
C THR A 233 -0.73 -16.32 13.36
N PRO A 234 0.19 -16.25 14.34
CA PRO A 234 1.61 -16.03 14.06
C PRO A 234 2.21 -17.06 13.09
N GLU A 235 1.75 -18.31 13.14
CA GLU A 235 2.17 -19.37 12.23
C GLU A 235 1.71 -19.08 10.80
N GLY A 236 0.47 -18.58 10.62
CA GLY A 236 -0.04 -18.15 9.32
C GLY A 236 0.80 -17.03 8.71
N LEU A 237 1.18 -16.03 9.51
CA LEU A 237 2.08 -14.96 9.07
C LEU A 237 3.46 -15.50 8.67
N LYS A 238 4.01 -16.44 9.45
CA LYS A 238 5.31 -17.05 9.16
C LYS A 238 5.27 -17.81 7.83
N SER A 239 4.28 -18.67 7.63
CA SER A 239 4.10 -19.43 6.38
C SER A 239 3.88 -18.51 5.18
N PHE A 240 3.17 -17.40 5.36
CA PHE A 240 3.04 -16.37 4.32
C PHE A 240 4.38 -15.74 3.94
N CYS A 241 5.20 -15.37 4.93
CA CYS A 241 6.52 -14.77 4.67
C CYS A 241 7.42 -15.75 3.91
N GLU A 242 7.46 -17.02 4.31
CA GLU A 242 8.23 -18.08 3.63
C GLU A 242 7.78 -18.24 2.17
N LYS A 243 6.46 -18.24 1.91
CA LYS A 243 5.90 -18.30 0.55
C LYS A 243 6.31 -17.09 -0.30
N ILE A 244 6.28 -15.89 0.26
CA ILE A 244 6.61 -14.65 -0.48
C ILE A 244 8.11 -14.55 -0.77
N GLU A 245 8.95 -15.02 0.15
CA GLU A 245 10.38 -15.11 -0.05
C GLU A 245 10.73 -16.09 -1.19
N SER A 246 10.04 -17.23 -1.30
CA SER A 246 10.29 -18.18 -2.39
C SER A 246 9.86 -17.65 -3.77
N LEU A 247 8.84 -16.78 -3.84
CA LEU A 247 8.45 -16.13 -5.11
C LEU A 247 9.54 -15.21 -5.68
N LYS A 248 10.37 -14.63 -4.81
CA LYS A 248 11.47 -13.76 -5.22
C LYS A 248 12.62 -14.53 -5.85
N GLU A 249 12.86 -15.76 -5.40
CA GLU A 249 13.95 -16.60 -5.91
C GLU A 249 13.66 -17.07 -7.34
N ASN A 250 12.40 -17.39 -7.66
CA ASN A 250 12.01 -17.84 -9.00
C ASN A 250 12.10 -16.73 -10.06
N SER A 251 11.79 -15.47 -9.71
CA SER A 251 11.91 -14.35 -10.66
C SER A 251 13.35 -14.02 -11.05
N ASP A 252 14.33 -14.36 -10.20
CA ASP A 252 15.76 -14.14 -10.48
C ASP A 252 16.36 -15.23 -11.40
N VAL A 253 15.67 -16.36 -11.59
CA VAL A 253 16.11 -17.48 -12.44
C VAL A 253 15.59 -17.32 -13.88
N ASP A 254 14.38 -16.82 -14.05
CA ASP A 254 13.78 -16.56 -15.37
C ASP A 254 14.44 -15.36 -16.10
N GLU A 255 15.20 -14.51 -15.40
CA GLU A 255 15.95 -13.38 -15.97
C GLU A 255 17.34 -13.78 -16.55
N LEU A 256 17.68 -15.08 -16.52
CA LEU A 256 18.98 -15.63 -16.97
C LEU A 256 18.88 -16.64 -18.13
N LEU A 257 17.71 -16.83 -18.73
CA LEU A 257 17.48 -17.61 -19.95
C LEU A 257 17.00 -16.71 -21.09
#